data_AF-A0A392NYQ2-F1
#
_entry.id   AF-A0A392NYQ2-F1
#
_cell.length_a   1.000
_cell.length_b   1.000
_cell.length_c   1.000
_cell.angle_alpha   90.00
_cell.angle_beta   90.00
_cell.angle_gamma   90.00
#
_symmetry.space_group_name_H-M   'P 1'
#
loop_
_entity.id
_entity.type
_entity.pdbx_description
1 polymer ?
#
loop_
_entity_poly.entity_id
_entity_poly.type
_entity_poly.pdbx_seq_one_letter_code
_entity_poly.pdbx_strand_id
1 'polypeptide(L)'
;ATCGFEQLEALAVGGMNVARINMCHGTREWHKTVIDRVRRLNHQKGFAVAIMMDTEGSEIHMGDLAGASSAKAEDGEIWTFSVRAFDSSLPPPERTINVNYEGFAEG
;
A
#
# COMPACT_ATOMS: atom_id res chain seq x y z
N ALA A 1 9.20 -5.17 12.48
CA ALA A 1 9.92 -5.43 11.22
C ALA A 1 11.02 -6.45 11.45
N THR A 2 10.95 -7.62 10.82
CA THR A 2 11.94 -8.71 10.91
C THR A 2 12.91 -8.65 9.73
N CYS A 3 13.65 -7.55 9.64
CA CYS A 3 14.51 -7.26 8.48
C CYS A 3 16.02 -7.29 8.81
N GLY A 4 16.40 -7.53 10.08
CA GLY A 4 17.80 -7.70 10.48
C GLY A 4 18.40 -8.99 9.92
N PHE A 5 19.72 -9.02 9.72
CA PHE A 5 20.39 -10.20 9.16
C PHE A 5 20.19 -11.45 10.03
N GLU A 6 20.34 -11.35 11.34
CA GLU A 6 20.12 -12.46 12.28
C GLU A 6 18.66 -12.96 12.26
N GLN A 7 17.70 -12.06 12.08
CA GLN A 7 16.28 -12.41 11.99
C GLN A 7 15.99 -13.14 10.67
N LEU A 8 16.57 -12.67 9.56
CA LEU A 8 16.44 -13.34 8.27
C LEU A 8 17.08 -14.74 8.29
N GLU A 9 18.21 -14.89 8.98
CA GLU A 9 18.84 -16.19 9.20
C GLU A 9 17.95 -17.12 10.03
N ALA A 10 17.42 -16.63 11.16
CA ALA A 10 16.50 -17.42 12.00
C ALA A 10 15.25 -17.86 11.21
N LEU A 11 14.71 -16.99 10.36
CA LEU A 11 13.58 -17.31 9.49
C LEU A 11 13.94 -18.35 8.42
N ALA A 12 15.11 -18.24 7.78
CA ALA A 12 15.57 -19.21 6.79
C ALA A 12 15.83 -20.59 7.43
N VAL A 13 16.45 -20.63 8.60
CA VAL A 13 16.60 -21.86 9.40
C VAL A 13 15.23 -22.43 9.79
N GLY A 14 14.27 -21.56 10.10
CA GLY A 14 12.88 -21.93 10.38
C GLY A 14 12.06 -22.39 9.17
N GLY A 15 12.63 -22.42 7.95
CA GLY A 15 11.97 -22.91 6.74
C GLY A 15 11.41 -21.82 5.82
N MET A 16 11.82 -20.56 5.98
CA MET A 16 11.45 -19.49 5.03
C MET A 16 12.14 -19.70 3.68
N ASN A 17 11.33 -19.85 2.62
CA ASN A 17 11.83 -20.00 1.25
C ASN A 17 11.67 -18.73 0.40
N VAL A 18 10.83 -17.78 0.83
CA VAL A 18 10.56 -16.53 0.10
C VAL A 18 10.54 -15.36 1.07
N ALA A 19 11.31 -14.32 0.77
CA ALA A 19 11.26 -13.03 1.43
C ALA A 19 10.36 -12.08 0.63
N ARG A 20 9.16 -11.79 1.14
CA ARG A 20 8.21 -10.81 0.57
C ARG A 20 8.58 -9.40 1.02
N ILE A 21 8.76 -8.50 0.06
CA ILE A 21 9.03 -7.08 0.26
C ILE A 21 7.82 -6.30 -0.23
N ASN A 22 7.01 -5.79 0.70
CA ASN A 22 5.85 -4.94 0.41
C ASN A 22 6.35 -3.54 0.05
N MET A 23 6.09 -3.09 -1.17
CA MET A 23 6.54 -1.80 -1.70
C MET A 23 5.64 -0.62 -1.31
N CYS A 24 4.44 -0.87 -0.78
CA CYS A 24 3.57 0.20 -0.25
C CYS A 24 4.18 0.84 1.03
N HIS A 25 5.17 0.18 1.64
CA HIS A 25 5.77 0.62 2.91
C HIS A 25 7.30 0.61 2.84
N GLY A 26 7.91 1.74 3.17
CA GLY A 26 9.36 1.87 3.28
C GLY A 26 9.99 2.66 2.14
N THR A 27 11.27 2.99 2.31
CA THR A 27 12.03 3.73 1.29
C THR A 27 12.75 2.77 0.35
N ARG A 28 13.13 3.25 -0.83
CA ARG A 28 13.90 2.47 -1.80
C ARG A 28 15.23 1.96 -1.21
N GLU A 29 15.86 2.74 -0.35
CA GLU A 29 17.09 2.40 0.37
C GLU A 29 16.85 1.27 1.37
N TRP A 30 15.70 1.27 2.05
CA TRP A 30 15.33 0.19 2.95
C TRP A 30 15.11 -1.12 2.18
N HIS A 31 14.35 -1.09 1.07
CA HIS A 31 14.15 -2.27 0.22
C HIS A 31 15.47 -2.84 -0.29
N LYS A 32 16.37 -1.98 -0.79
CA LYS A 32 17.71 -2.38 -1.24
C LYS A 32 18.49 -3.08 -0.12
N THR A 33 18.44 -2.52 1.08
CA THR A 33 19.12 -3.10 2.26
C THR A 33 18.60 -4.51 2.59
N VAL A 34 17.28 -4.74 2.49
CA VAL A 34 16.69 -6.06 2.71
C VAL A 34 17.13 -7.05 1.62
N ILE A 35 17.10 -6.64 0.36
CA ILE A 35 17.56 -7.45 -0.78
C ILE A 35 19.02 -7.88 -0.61
N ASP A 36 19.89 -6.94 -0.25
CA ASP A 36 21.33 -7.21 -0.05
C ASP A 36 21.55 -8.19 1.11
N ARG A 37 20.75 -8.09 2.18
CA ARG A 37 20.81 -9.05 3.31
C ARG A 37 20.38 -10.45 2.90
N VAL A 38 19.29 -10.60 2.13
CA VAL A 38 18.82 -11.92 1.64
C VAL A 38 19.85 -12.54 0.69
N ARG A 39 20.44 -11.74 -0.22
CA ARG A 39 21.52 -12.21 -1.10
C ARG A 39 22.75 -12.65 -0.32
N ARG A 40 23.15 -11.87 0.67
CA ARG A 40 24.26 -12.22 1.56
C ARG A 40 23.97 -13.51 2.32
N LEU A 41 22.75 -13.69 2.82
CA LEU A 41 22.33 -14.90 3.53
C LEU A 41 22.45 -16.14 2.62
N ASN A 42 21.94 -16.07 1.40
CA ASN A 42 22.05 -17.14 0.41
C ASN A 42 23.52 -17.47 0.09
N HIS A 43 24.35 -16.44 -0.13
CA HIS A 43 25.77 -16.63 -0.44
C HIS A 43 26.58 -17.21 0.74
N GLN A 44 26.35 -16.74 1.97
CA GLN A 44 27.16 -17.13 3.12
C GLN A 44 26.75 -18.46 3.75
N LYS A 45 25.47 -18.83 3.66
CA LYS A 45 24.92 -19.99 4.36
C LYS A 45 24.40 -21.08 3.42
N GLY A 46 24.42 -20.83 2.11
CA GLY A 46 23.96 -21.80 1.10
C GLY A 46 22.44 -21.93 1.01
N PHE A 47 21.68 -20.96 1.56
CA PHE A 47 20.23 -20.93 1.38
C PHE A 47 19.85 -20.51 -0.04
N ALA A 48 18.63 -20.86 -0.44
CA ALA A 48 18.03 -20.48 -1.73
C ALA A 48 16.74 -19.68 -1.51
N VAL A 49 16.78 -18.67 -0.64
CA VAL A 49 15.61 -17.82 -0.37
C VAL A 49 15.34 -16.93 -1.58
N ALA A 50 14.16 -17.05 -2.17
CA ALA A 50 13.70 -16.18 -3.25
C ALA A 50 13.25 -14.82 -2.71
N ILE A 51 13.32 -13.78 -3.54
CA ILE A 51 12.84 -12.43 -3.19
C ILE A 51 11.59 -12.15 -4.02
N MET A 52 10.51 -11.77 -3.36
CA MET A 52 9.26 -11.37 -3.99
C MET A 52 9.02 -9.88 -3.73
N MET A 53 8.97 -9.07 -4.79
CA MET A 53 8.53 -7.69 -4.71
C MET A 53 7.01 -7.65 -4.87
N ASP A 54 6.35 -7.15 -3.83
CA ASP A 54 4.90 -6.99 -3.79
C ASP A 54 4.58 -5.53 -4.03
N THR A 55 4.14 -5.23 -5.25
CA THR A 55 3.80 -3.88 -5.69
C THR A 55 2.42 -3.50 -5.21
N GLU A 56 2.24 -2.23 -4.83
CA GLU A 56 0.91 -1.68 -4.59
C GLU A 56 0.05 -1.81 -5.85
N GLY A 57 -1.11 -2.42 -5.72
CA GLY A 57 -2.12 -2.41 -6.78
C GLY A 57 -2.73 -1.00 -6.89
N SER A 58 -3.38 -0.70 -8.00
CA SER A 58 -4.19 0.52 -8.13
C SER A 58 -5.36 0.46 -7.16
N GLU A 59 -5.22 1.07 -5.98
CA GLU A 59 -6.30 1.22 -5.01
C GLU A 59 -7.10 2.50 -5.31
N ILE A 60 -8.42 2.36 -5.50
CA ILE A 60 -9.33 3.50 -5.59
C ILE A 60 -9.44 4.10 -4.20
N HIS A 61 -8.73 5.20 -3.98
CA HIS A 61 -8.83 5.95 -2.74
C HIS A 61 -10.01 6.91 -2.80
N MET A 62 -10.89 6.84 -1.81
CA MET A 62 -11.88 7.89 -1.54
C MET A 62 -11.18 9.03 -0.80
N GLY A 63 -11.39 10.26 -1.28
CA GLY A 63 -10.92 11.48 -0.66
C GLY A 63 -11.71 11.84 0.60
N ASP A 64 -11.28 12.93 1.22
CA ASP A 64 -11.78 13.38 2.51
C ASP A 64 -13.27 13.80 2.46
N LEU A 65 -14.02 13.53 3.53
CA LEU A 65 -15.44 13.86 3.65
C LEU A 65 -15.61 15.30 4.17
N ALA A 66 -15.02 16.25 3.47
CA ALA A 66 -15.00 17.67 3.88
C ALA A 66 -14.59 17.89 5.35
N GLY A 67 -13.67 17.07 5.88
CA GLY A 67 -13.17 17.14 7.26
C GLY A 67 -13.99 16.39 8.31
N ALA A 68 -15.03 15.65 7.91
CA ALA A 68 -15.77 14.76 8.82
C ALA A 68 -15.09 13.38 8.93
N SER A 69 -15.01 12.84 10.15
CA SER A 69 -14.38 11.54 10.42
C SER A 69 -15.20 10.34 9.93
N SER A 70 -16.51 10.53 9.69
CA SER A 70 -17.40 9.52 9.14
C SER A 70 -18.71 10.17 8.66
N ALA A 71 -19.35 9.56 7.66
CA ALA A 71 -20.74 9.82 7.29
C ALA A 71 -21.59 8.59 7.58
N LYS A 72 -22.84 8.83 7.99
CA LYS A 72 -23.88 7.81 7.92
C LYS A 72 -24.62 7.98 6.61
N ALA A 73 -24.84 6.87 5.91
CA ALA A 73 -25.73 6.81 4.77
C ALA A 73 -27.06 6.20 5.24
N GLU A 74 -28.17 6.80 4.82
CA GLU A 74 -29.53 6.28 5.04
C GLU A 74 -30.09 5.67 3.75
N ASP A 75 -31.06 4.77 3.88
CA ASP A 75 -31.70 4.13 2.73
C ASP A 75 -32.44 5.17 1.88
N GLY A 76 -32.25 5.12 0.57
CA GLY A 76 -32.77 6.11 -0.38
C GLY A 76 -31.94 7.39 -0.52
N GLU A 77 -30.80 7.53 0.17
CA GLU A 77 -29.92 8.69 -0.01
C GLU A 77 -29.09 8.62 -1.28
N ILE A 78 -29.08 9.73 -2.02
CA ILE A 78 -28.25 9.88 -3.23
C ILE A 78 -26.89 10.44 -2.82
N TRP A 79 -25.83 9.69 -3.16
CA TRP A 79 -24.43 10.05 -2.97
C TRP A 79 -23.75 10.26 -4.32
N THR A 80 -22.96 11.32 -4.44
CA THR A 80 -22.23 11.64 -5.67
C THR A 80 -20.75 11.35 -5.49
N PHE A 81 -20.17 10.58 -6.40
CA PHE A 81 -18.73 10.31 -6.43
C PHE A 81 -18.13 11.01 -7.65
N SER A 82 -17.10 11.82 -7.44
CA SER A 82 -16.51 12.66 -8.49
C SER A 82 -14.99 12.50 -8.56
N VAL A 83 -14.47 12.32 -9.77
CA VAL A 83 -13.02 12.30 -10.07
C VAL A 83 -12.42 13.71 -10.15
N ARG A 84 -13.26 14.75 -10.17
CA ARG A 84 -12.82 16.14 -10.32
C ARG A 84 -12.34 16.70 -8.99
N ALA A 85 -11.15 17.28 -8.98
CA ALA A 85 -10.69 18.11 -7.88
C ALA A 85 -11.66 19.31 -7.72
N PHE A 86 -12.19 19.49 -6.50
CA PHE A 86 -12.94 20.68 -6.15
C PHE A 86 -11.97 21.78 -5.72
N ASP A 87 -12.32 23.03 -5.98
CA ASP A 87 -11.56 24.17 -5.49
C ASP A 87 -11.52 24.12 -3.96
N SER A 88 -10.33 23.99 -3.38
CA SER A 88 -10.12 23.94 -1.93
C SER A 88 -10.60 25.19 -1.18
N SER A 89 -10.91 26.28 -1.88
CA SER A 89 -11.48 27.51 -1.31
C SER A 89 -13.00 27.46 -1.14
N LEU A 90 -13.67 26.46 -1.72
CA LEU A 90 -15.12 26.27 -1.61
C LEU A 90 -15.44 24.89 -1.02
N PRO A 91 -16.41 24.79 -0.10
CA PRO A 91 -16.85 23.50 0.38
C PRO A 91 -17.40 22.67 -0.79
N PRO A 92 -17.11 21.36 -0.85
CA PRO A 92 -17.71 20.50 -1.86
C PRO A 92 -19.24 20.46 -1.69
N PRO A 93 -19.99 20.13 -2.75
CA PRO A 93 -21.42 19.94 -2.63
C PRO A 93 -21.75 18.88 -1.57
N GLU A 94 -22.88 19.04 -0.88
CA GLU A 94 -23.33 18.06 0.11
C GLU A 94 -23.32 16.64 -0.49
N ARG A 95 -22.86 15.67 0.30
CA ARG A 95 -22.84 14.23 -0.06
C ARG A 95 -22.02 13.91 -1.31
N THR A 96 -20.97 14.70 -1.56
CA THR A 96 -20.01 14.45 -2.63
C THR A 96 -18.69 13.94 -2.08
N ILE A 97 -18.21 12.80 -2.62
CA ILE A 97 -16.93 12.20 -2.27
C ILE A 97 -16.01 12.27 -3.49
N ASN A 98 -14.79 12.78 -3.29
CA ASN A 98 -13.77 12.76 -4.33
C ASN A 98 -13.17 11.34 -4.46
N VAL A 99 -12.87 10.88 -5.67
CA VAL A 99 -12.22 9.58 -5.90
C VAL A 99 -10.98 9.76 -6.76
N ASN A 100 -9.87 9.14 -6.37
CA ASN A 100 -8.58 9.27 -7.06
C ASN A 100 -8.40 8.28 -8.23
N TYR A 101 -9.49 7.99 -8.97
CA TYR A 101 -9.48 7.05 -10.07
C TYR A 101 -10.26 7.59 -11.27
N GLU A 102 -9.57 8.07 -12.31
CA GLU A 102 -10.21 8.70 -13.47
C GLU A 102 -11.20 7.78 -14.19
N GLY A 103 -10.97 6.46 -14.19
CA GLY A 103 -11.89 5.47 -14.77
C GLY A 103 -13.17 5.22 -13.98
N PHE A 104 -13.40 5.92 -12.85
CA PHE A 104 -14.60 5.74 -12.03
C PHE A 104 -15.87 6.24 -12.74
N ALA A 105 -15.74 7.26 -13.60
CA ALA A 105 -16.86 7.87 -14.31
C ALA A 105 -17.13 7.27 -15.70
N GLU A 106 -16.37 6.24 -16.10
CA GLU A 106 -16.47 5.60 -17.43
C GLU A 106 -17.45 4.41 -17.47
N GLY A 107 -18.26 4.22 -16.41
CA GLY A 107 -19.27 3.16 -16.29
C GLY A 107 -20.67 3.57 -16.73
#